data_AF-A0A1G7TDH0-F1
#
_entry.id   AF-A0A1G7TDH0-F1
#
_cell.length_a   1.000
_cell.length_b   1.000
_cell.length_c   1.000
_cell.angle_alpha   90.00
_cell.angle_beta   90.00
_cell.angle_gamma   90.00
#
_symmetry.space_group_name_H-M   'P 1'
#
loop_
_entity.id
_entity.type
_entity.pdbx_description
1 polymer ?
#
loop_
_entity_poly.entity_id
_entity_poly.type
_entity_poly.pdbx_seq_one_letter_code
_entity_poly.pdbx_strand_id
1 'polypeptide(L)'
;MTVPHPAPVPPRPAPALPADVTGPGAAFHRLVFARQRRGWWTPLATGAMGVVLYLVVSTIIGLVFGLVVLATDPSVDIFALTDRLLTIDVSDPIGLAIILLSLAVMWPIYLLSSFVVNGRRVGYISSVAGRLRWKWLLLCAGAAVVVYIVISALSFLLPAEEGSGNVVAPADNPAFVASLLVVLLLVPFQAAAEEYIFRGYLMQTVGRWLKHPAWAILLPVPLFVLGHIYDWAGQASVAVFAIAAGWLTWRTGGLEAAIALHIVNNLAAFGFSVFGLSDAAATDTSIVSLVSSAVMIAAFVGVVEWLWRRGDGRRTVRLTPPPEPVHVPAAYAYPPVYGQPPVYGQPPVYGQPPVYGQPPVYGQPPVYGQPPVYGQPLVDPTPTPAPYDGPPLQPHQAPRWGEYAPAPDATPTPDSPSPSPSDGGSGSMGSDAGGTGGSDGGSSGSSSSD
;
A
#
# COMPACT_ATOMS: atom_id res chain seq x y z
N MET A 1 -45.48 -29.28 27.21
CA MET A 1 -45.08 -28.89 25.83
C MET A 1 -43.61 -28.52 25.85
N THR A 2 -42.77 -29.16 25.05
CA THR A 2 -41.38 -28.75 24.84
C THR A 2 -41.35 -27.70 23.72
N VAL A 3 -40.90 -26.49 24.02
CA VAL A 3 -40.72 -25.45 23.00
C VAL A 3 -39.48 -25.82 22.18
N PRO A 4 -39.54 -25.92 20.83
CA PRO A 4 -38.36 -26.15 20.02
C PRO A 4 -37.40 -24.97 20.16
N HIS A 5 -36.16 -25.22 20.59
CA HIS A 5 -35.12 -24.21 20.44
C HIS A 5 -34.89 -23.97 18.94
N PRO A 6 -34.89 -22.71 18.47
CA PRO A 6 -34.60 -22.42 17.07
C PRO A 6 -33.16 -22.87 16.76
N ALA A 7 -32.99 -23.67 15.72
CA ALA A 7 -31.69 -24.13 15.29
C ALA A 7 -30.78 -22.91 15.01
N PRO A 8 -29.52 -22.89 15.49
CA PRO A 8 -28.63 -21.76 15.28
C PRO A 8 -28.37 -21.60 13.79
N VAL A 9 -28.89 -20.53 13.20
CA VAL A 9 -28.68 -20.20 11.78
C VAL A 9 -27.18 -20.10 11.53
N PRO A 10 -26.59 -20.91 10.63
CA PRO A 10 -25.16 -20.89 10.40
C PRO A 10 -24.72 -19.48 9.95
N PRO A 11 -23.63 -18.93 10.51
CA PRO A 11 -23.21 -17.57 10.21
C PRO A 11 -22.91 -17.45 8.72
N ARG A 12 -23.66 -16.56 8.04
CA ARG A 12 -23.64 -16.40 6.59
C ARG A 12 -22.19 -16.22 6.10
N PRO A 13 -21.66 -17.09 5.22
CA PRO A 13 -20.23 -17.12 4.90
C PRO A 13 -19.76 -15.76 4.38
N ALA A 14 -18.70 -15.25 5.00
CA ALA A 14 -18.31 -13.85 4.84
C ALA A 14 -17.73 -13.61 3.42
N PRO A 15 -18.31 -12.73 2.57
CA PRO A 15 -18.03 -12.66 1.13
C PRO A 15 -16.53 -12.61 0.78
N ALA A 16 -16.08 -13.52 -0.08
CA ALA A 16 -14.67 -13.74 -0.40
C ALA A 16 -13.90 -12.46 -0.77
N LEU A 17 -12.61 -12.41 -0.45
CA LEU A 17 -11.72 -11.36 -0.96
C LEU A 17 -11.56 -11.51 -2.48
N PRO A 18 -11.39 -10.41 -3.25
CA PRO A 18 -11.17 -10.51 -4.69
C PRO A 18 -9.91 -11.33 -5.01
N ALA A 19 -9.98 -12.24 -5.99
CA ALA A 19 -8.92 -13.21 -6.27
C ALA A 19 -7.56 -12.55 -6.64
N ASP A 20 -7.59 -11.37 -7.24
CA ASP A 20 -6.40 -10.56 -7.56
C ASP A 20 -5.63 -10.06 -6.31
N VAL A 21 -6.25 -10.13 -5.13
CA VAL A 21 -5.71 -9.66 -3.84
C VAL A 21 -5.18 -10.82 -3.00
N THR A 22 -5.67 -12.05 -3.22
CA THR A 22 -5.26 -13.25 -2.47
C THR A 22 -4.16 -14.05 -3.19
N GLY A 23 -4.24 -14.20 -4.51
CA GLY A 23 -3.31 -15.01 -5.32
C GLY A 23 -1.91 -14.40 -5.45
N PRO A 24 -1.69 -13.44 -6.37
CA PRO A 24 -0.40 -12.74 -6.54
C PRO A 24 -0.09 -11.76 -5.38
N GLY A 25 -1.08 -11.52 -4.51
CA GLY A 25 -1.01 -10.60 -3.38
C GLY A 25 -1.43 -9.17 -3.75
N ALA A 26 -1.97 -8.48 -2.75
CA ALA A 26 -2.40 -7.09 -2.85
C ALA A 26 -1.23 -6.17 -3.20
N ALA A 27 -1.26 -5.56 -4.39
CA ALA A 27 -0.45 -4.38 -4.70
C ALA A 27 -0.98 -3.17 -3.89
N PHE A 28 -0.18 -2.09 -3.81
CA PHE A 28 -0.46 -0.97 -2.90
C PHE A 28 -1.86 -0.36 -3.07
N HIS A 29 -2.32 -0.15 -4.31
CA HIS A 29 -3.66 0.39 -4.59
C HIS A 29 -4.82 -0.52 -4.15
N ARG A 30 -4.55 -1.80 -3.84
CA ARG A 30 -5.53 -2.78 -3.33
C ARG A 30 -5.46 -2.96 -1.80
N LEU A 31 -4.58 -2.25 -1.09
CA LEU A 31 -4.38 -2.45 0.35
C LEU A 31 -5.59 -2.11 1.24
N VAL A 32 -6.57 -1.36 0.74
CA VAL A 32 -7.88 -1.17 1.40
C VAL A 32 -8.56 -2.50 1.77
N PHE A 33 -8.32 -3.58 1.03
CA PHE A 33 -8.86 -4.91 1.37
C PHE A 33 -8.13 -5.58 2.56
N ALA A 34 -6.86 -5.21 2.84
CA ALA A 34 -6.11 -5.67 4.03
C ALA A 34 -6.71 -5.15 5.35
N ARG A 35 -7.51 -4.07 5.26
CA ARG A 35 -8.31 -3.48 6.35
C ARG A 35 -9.54 -4.34 6.72
N GLN A 36 -9.87 -5.36 5.92
CA GLN A 36 -10.95 -6.34 6.11
C GLN A 36 -12.40 -5.80 6.15
N ARG A 37 -12.64 -4.48 6.03
CA ARG A 37 -13.99 -3.90 5.83
C ARG A 37 -14.43 -4.04 4.37
N ARG A 38 -15.68 -4.49 4.16
CA ARG A 38 -16.16 -5.00 2.86
C ARG A 38 -17.21 -4.13 2.15
N GLY A 39 -17.76 -3.09 2.78
CA GLY A 39 -18.72 -2.18 2.14
C GLY A 39 -18.07 -1.36 1.01
N TRP A 40 -18.72 -1.26 -0.16
CA TRP A 40 -18.21 -0.47 -1.30
C TRP A 40 -18.05 1.02 -0.95
N TRP A 41 -18.90 1.50 -0.03
CA TRP A 41 -19.00 2.87 0.48
C TRP A 41 -17.90 3.30 1.45
N THR A 42 -17.08 2.39 1.98
CA THR A 42 -16.13 2.75 3.06
C THR A 42 -15.13 3.85 2.70
N PRO A 43 -14.65 4.01 1.44
CA PRO A 43 -13.88 5.18 1.06
C PRO A 43 -14.67 6.48 1.20
N LEU A 44 -15.90 6.54 0.67
CA LEU A 44 -16.76 7.73 0.71
C LEU A 44 -17.02 8.18 2.16
N ALA A 45 -17.31 7.26 3.08
CA ALA A 45 -17.46 7.59 4.49
C ALA A 45 -16.14 8.02 5.16
N THR A 46 -14.99 7.50 4.69
CA THR A 46 -13.67 7.94 5.17
C THR A 46 -13.37 9.36 4.70
N GLY A 47 -13.67 9.69 3.44
CA GLY A 47 -13.51 11.02 2.87
C GLY A 47 -14.46 12.03 3.49
N ALA A 48 -15.76 11.71 3.63
CA ALA A 48 -16.74 12.60 4.25
C ALA A 48 -16.37 12.93 5.71
N MET A 49 -15.98 11.92 6.50
CA MET A 49 -15.44 12.15 7.86
C MET A 49 -14.17 13.00 7.84
N GLY A 50 -13.24 12.71 6.92
CA GLY A 50 -11.99 13.46 6.78
C GLY A 50 -12.22 14.94 6.41
N VAL A 51 -13.13 15.23 5.49
CA VAL A 51 -13.48 16.60 5.08
C VAL A 51 -14.16 17.36 6.22
N VAL A 52 -15.11 16.75 6.94
CA VAL A 52 -15.77 17.40 8.08
C VAL A 52 -14.77 17.69 9.20
N LEU A 53 -13.90 16.74 9.54
CA LEU A 53 -12.85 16.94 10.54
C LEU A 53 -11.81 17.98 10.09
N TYR A 54 -11.44 17.99 8.80
CA TYR A 54 -10.52 18.99 8.23
C TYR A 54 -11.09 20.40 8.33
N LEU A 55 -12.34 20.62 7.89
CA LEU A 55 -12.99 21.92 7.98
C LEU A 55 -13.07 22.39 9.44
N VAL A 56 -13.48 21.53 10.37
CA VAL A 56 -13.54 21.87 11.81
C VAL A 56 -12.15 22.23 12.37
N VAL A 57 -11.12 21.41 12.10
CA VAL A 57 -9.76 21.66 12.63
C VAL A 57 -9.14 22.91 12.01
N SER A 58 -9.25 23.11 10.69
CA SER A 58 -8.70 24.29 10.02
C SER A 58 -9.44 25.57 10.40
N THR A 59 -10.76 25.52 10.62
CA THR A 59 -11.49 26.66 11.24
C THR A 59 -11.00 26.94 12.66
N ILE A 60 -10.73 25.92 13.49
CA ILE A 60 -10.17 26.13 14.83
C ILE A 60 -8.76 26.75 14.76
N ILE A 61 -7.89 26.29 13.85
CA ILE A 61 -6.56 26.87 13.63
C ILE A 61 -6.67 28.35 13.22
N GLY A 62 -7.50 28.67 12.24
CA GLY A 62 -7.71 30.05 11.77
C GLY A 62 -8.31 30.97 12.84
N LEU A 63 -9.27 30.47 13.64
CA LEU A 63 -9.85 31.23 14.75
C LEU A 63 -8.84 31.47 15.89
N VAL A 64 -8.04 30.46 16.25
CA VAL A 64 -6.99 30.60 17.27
C VAL A 64 -5.93 31.59 16.80
N PHE A 65 -5.52 31.54 15.53
CA PHE A 65 -4.62 32.55 14.96
C PHE A 65 -5.22 33.95 15.00
N GLY A 66 -6.44 34.14 14.48
CA GLY A 66 -7.09 35.45 14.47
C GLY A 66 -7.24 36.06 15.87
N LEU A 67 -7.56 35.24 16.87
CA LEU A 67 -7.60 35.66 18.27
C LEU A 67 -6.21 36.02 18.83
N VAL A 68 -5.16 35.28 18.47
CA VAL A 68 -3.77 35.60 18.87
C VAL A 68 -3.31 36.90 18.23
N VAL A 69 -3.50 37.09 16.92
CA VAL A 69 -3.13 38.32 16.21
C VAL A 69 -3.88 39.51 16.77
N LEU A 70 -5.21 39.43 16.93
CA LEU A 70 -6.03 40.51 17.49
C LEU A 70 -5.69 40.83 18.96
N ALA A 71 -5.16 39.86 19.72
CA ALA A 71 -4.66 40.10 21.08
C ALA A 71 -3.27 40.77 21.11
N THR A 72 -2.43 40.58 20.09
CA THR A 72 -1.12 41.23 19.94
C THR A 72 -1.19 42.58 19.23
N ASP A 73 -2.11 42.73 18.29
CA ASP A 73 -2.41 43.95 17.53
C ASP A 73 -3.94 44.08 17.37
N PRO A 74 -4.61 44.79 18.31
CA PRO A 74 -6.04 45.07 18.23
C PRO A 74 -6.46 45.99 17.07
N SER A 75 -5.50 46.51 16.28
CA SER A 75 -5.75 47.38 15.12
C SER A 75 -5.64 46.65 13.77
N VAL A 76 -5.34 45.35 13.78
CA VAL A 76 -5.27 44.54 12.56
C VAL A 76 -6.58 44.56 11.77
N ASP A 77 -6.49 44.84 10.46
CA ASP A 77 -7.64 44.77 9.56
C ASP A 77 -7.99 43.33 9.19
N ILE A 78 -9.28 43.07 8.99
CA ILE A 78 -9.80 41.74 8.63
C ILE A 78 -9.28 41.28 7.26
N PHE A 79 -9.04 42.20 6.31
CA PHE A 79 -8.44 41.85 5.02
C PHE A 79 -6.96 41.49 5.18
N ALA A 80 -6.19 42.24 5.98
CA ALA A 80 -4.78 41.92 6.27
C ALA A 80 -4.61 40.58 7.02
N LEU A 81 -5.54 40.24 7.92
CA LEU A 81 -5.57 38.93 8.57
C LEU A 81 -5.96 37.80 7.59
N THR A 82 -6.87 38.08 6.66
CA THR A 82 -7.30 37.12 5.63
C THR A 82 -6.21 36.86 4.60
N ASP A 83 -5.46 37.89 4.22
CA ASP A 83 -4.33 37.77 3.28
C ASP A 83 -3.28 36.79 3.82
N ARG A 84 -2.80 36.99 5.06
CA ARG A 84 -1.85 36.10 5.75
C ARG A 84 -2.31 34.63 5.92
N LEU A 85 -3.57 34.33 5.66
CA LEU A 85 -4.14 32.96 5.66
C LEU A 85 -4.25 32.34 4.27
N LEU A 86 -4.02 33.11 3.21
CA LEU A 86 -4.19 32.73 1.80
C LEU A 86 -2.93 32.96 0.95
N THR A 87 -2.08 33.90 1.31
CA THR A 87 -0.81 34.21 0.62
C THR A 87 0.37 33.46 1.23
N ILE A 88 1.24 32.94 0.37
CA ILE A 88 2.50 32.28 0.81
C ILE A 88 3.56 33.37 0.94
N ASP A 89 3.79 33.86 2.16
CA ASP A 89 4.85 34.82 2.45
C ASP A 89 5.96 34.16 3.29
N VAL A 90 7.19 34.13 2.75
CA VAL A 90 8.37 33.62 3.46
C VAL A 90 9.00 34.63 4.44
N SER A 91 8.49 35.85 4.47
CA SER A 91 8.83 36.89 5.46
C SER A 91 7.87 36.93 6.66
N ASP A 92 6.65 36.37 6.57
CA ASP A 92 5.79 36.06 7.71
C ASP A 92 5.92 34.58 8.15
N PRO A 93 6.81 34.25 9.10
CA PRO A 93 6.96 32.87 9.58
C PRO A 93 5.70 32.35 10.29
N ILE A 94 4.80 33.20 10.76
CA ILE A 94 3.58 32.79 11.46
C ILE A 94 2.50 32.42 10.44
N GLY A 95 2.24 33.28 9.45
CA GLY A 95 1.35 32.98 8.31
C GLY A 95 1.80 31.72 7.57
N LEU A 96 3.08 31.63 7.20
CA LEU A 96 3.68 30.44 6.59
C LEU A 96 3.50 29.19 7.45
N ALA A 97 3.74 29.27 8.76
CA ALA A 97 3.57 28.14 9.66
C ALA A 97 2.12 27.65 9.72
N ILE A 98 1.14 28.55 9.63
CA ILE A 98 -0.28 28.21 9.68
C ILE A 98 -0.75 27.54 8.39
N ILE A 99 -0.32 28.06 7.23
CA ILE A 99 -0.61 27.43 5.93
C ILE A 99 -0.03 26.01 5.91
N LEU A 100 1.27 25.85 6.22
CA LEU A 100 1.92 24.54 6.28
C LEU A 100 1.31 23.60 7.34
N LEU A 101 0.92 24.11 8.51
CA LEU A 101 0.25 23.33 9.55
C LEU A 101 -1.15 22.88 9.12
N SER A 102 -1.91 23.74 8.43
CA SER A 102 -3.25 23.40 7.94
C SER A 102 -3.21 22.22 6.96
N LEU A 103 -2.21 22.19 6.07
CA LEU A 103 -1.96 21.04 5.19
C LEU A 103 -1.46 19.82 5.99
N ALA A 104 -0.51 20.02 6.91
CA ALA A 104 0.05 18.92 7.72
C ALA A 104 -1.01 18.17 8.57
N VAL A 105 -2.04 18.85 9.10
CA VAL A 105 -3.10 18.18 9.89
C VAL A 105 -4.00 17.25 9.06
N MET A 106 -3.97 17.31 7.73
CA MET A 106 -4.64 16.33 6.86
C MET A 106 -4.14 14.90 7.14
N TRP A 107 -2.87 14.73 7.57
CA TRP A 107 -2.30 13.42 7.90
C TRP A 107 -2.98 12.74 9.11
N PRO A 108 -2.95 13.31 10.35
CA PRO A 108 -3.64 12.70 11.49
C PRO A 108 -5.16 12.61 11.28
N ILE A 109 -5.78 13.56 10.57
CA ILE A 109 -7.23 13.54 10.27
C ILE A 109 -7.59 12.35 9.38
N TYR A 110 -6.81 12.05 8.34
CA TYR A 110 -7.03 10.86 7.52
C TYR A 110 -6.72 9.57 8.28
N LEU A 111 -5.66 9.52 9.08
CA LEU A 111 -5.37 8.35 9.93
C LEU A 111 -6.52 8.05 10.89
N LEU A 112 -7.10 9.06 11.54
CA LEU A 112 -8.25 8.95 12.43
C LEU A 112 -9.51 8.52 11.67
N SER A 113 -9.86 9.20 10.58
CA SER A 113 -11.03 8.88 9.75
C SER A 113 -10.96 7.45 9.22
N SER A 114 -9.78 7.04 8.74
CA SER A 114 -9.54 5.68 8.28
C SER A 114 -9.53 4.67 9.42
N PHE A 115 -9.05 5.01 10.61
CA PHE A 115 -9.14 4.16 11.80
C PHE A 115 -10.60 3.88 12.21
N VAL A 116 -11.44 4.92 12.28
CA VAL A 116 -12.86 4.81 12.65
C VAL A 116 -13.63 3.95 11.64
N VAL A 117 -13.51 4.24 10.34
CA VAL A 117 -14.26 3.53 9.30
C VAL A 117 -13.64 2.16 8.99
N ASN A 118 -12.33 2.12 8.72
CA ASN A 118 -11.62 0.95 8.20
C ASN A 118 -10.85 0.13 9.25
N GLY A 119 -10.78 0.57 10.51
CA GLY A 119 -10.29 -0.22 11.65
C GLY A 119 -8.79 -0.13 11.95
N ARG A 120 -8.31 -1.00 12.84
CA ARG A 120 -7.00 -0.88 13.53
C ARG A 120 -5.74 -1.02 12.66
N ARG A 121 -5.81 -1.69 11.50
CA ARG A 121 -4.64 -2.02 10.64
C ARG A 121 -4.17 -0.82 9.79
N VAL A 122 -3.85 0.32 10.41
CA VAL A 122 -3.68 1.61 9.71
C VAL A 122 -2.40 1.70 8.85
N GLY A 123 -1.31 1.02 9.21
CA GLY A 123 -0.04 1.13 8.46
C GLY A 123 -0.05 0.52 7.04
N TYR A 124 -1.13 -0.17 6.62
CA TYR A 124 -1.36 -0.50 5.21
C TYR A 124 -1.78 0.71 4.34
N ILE A 125 -2.01 1.87 4.97
CA ILE A 125 -2.06 3.16 4.30
C ILE A 125 -0.63 3.58 3.86
N SER A 126 0.40 3.23 4.66
CA SER A 126 1.79 3.62 4.43
C SER A 126 2.51 2.73 3.42
N SER A 127 2.42 1.40 3.57
CA SER A 127 3.04 0.43 2.65
C SER A 127 2.45 -0.99 2.77
N VAL A 128 2.81 -1.87 1.81
CA VAL A 128 2.52 -3.32 1.87
C VAL A 128 3.14 -4.02 3.08
N ALA A 129 4.15 -3.42 3.72
CA ALA A 129 4.75 -3.93 4.97
C ALA A 129 3.92 -3.60 6.22
N GLY A 130 2.78 -2.91 6.07
CA GLY A 130 1.88 -2.56 7.18
C GLY A 130 2.45 -1.48 8.12
N ARG A 131 3.49 -0.75 7.69
CA ARG A 131 4.17 0.35 8.40
C ARG A 131 5.01 1.18 7.43
N LEU A 132 5.41 2.39 7.83
CA LEU A 132 6.39 3.19 7.08
C LEU A 132 7.79 2.54 7.16
N ARG A 133 8.43 2.34 6.02
CA ARG A 133 9.75 1.70 5.89
C ARG A 133 10.86 2.73 6.03
N TRP A 134 11.09 3.23 7.26
CA TRP A 134 12.04 4.32 7.55
C TRP A 134 13.41 4.22 6.84
N LYS A 135 14.04 3.04 6.81
CA LYS A 135 15.32 2.84 6.10
C LYS A 135 15.22 3.08 4.58
N TRP A 136 14.08 2.76 3.97
CA TRP A 136 13.80 3.01 2.56
C TRP A 136 13.45 4.47 2.31
N LEU A 137 12.63 5.10 3.18
CA LEU A 137 12.33 6.53 3.14
C LEU A 137 13.62 7.38 3.20
N LEU A 138 14.52 7.10 4.14
CA LEU A 138 15.77 7.84 4.28
C LEU A 138 16.73 7.61 3.11
N LEU A 139 16.77 6.41 2.53
CA LEU A 139 17.55 6.12 1.33
C LEU A 139 16.98 6.86 0.10
N CYS A 140 15.65 6.90 -0.06
CA CYS A 140 15.00 7.69 -1.09
C CYS A 140 15.21 9.20 -0.88
N ALA A 141 15.16 9.71 0.35
CA ALA A 141 15.40 11.13 0.64
C ALA A 141 16.86 11.52 0.31
N GLY A 142 17.84 10.71 0.73
CA GLY A 142 19.23 10.91 0.35
C GLY A 142 19.46 10.84 -1.17
N ALA A 143 18.81 9.90 -1.87
CA ALA A 143 18.85 9.82 -3.32
C ALA A 143 18.21 11.03 -4.01
N ALA A 144 17.09 11.56 -3.48
CA ALA A 144 16.45 12.77 -3.97
C ALA A 144 17.35 14.00 -3.78
N VAL A 145 17.98 14.17 -2.62
CA VAL A 145 18.96 15.26 -2.37
C VAL A 145 20.15 15.16 -3.32
N VAL A 146 20.71 13.96 -3.55
CA VAL A 146 21.82 13.77 -4.49
C VAL A 146 21.41 14.08 -5.93
N VAL A 147 20.24 13.62 -6.38
CA VAL A 147 19.72 13.95 -7.72
C VAL A 147 19.48 15.46 -7.84
N TYR A 148 18.90 16.10 -6.83
CA TYR A 148 18.69 17.55 -6.80
C TYR A 148 20.00 18.30 -6.98
N ILE A 149 20.99 18.04 -6.11
CA ILE A 149 22.31 18.68 -6.14
C ILE A 149 23.00 18.47 -7.49
N VAL A 150 22.96 17.26 -8.06
CA VAL A 150 23.60 16.97 -9.35
C VAL A 150 22.92 17.70 -10.51
N ILE A 151 21.57 17.74 -10.56
CA ILE A 151 20.84 18.44 -11.62
C ILE A 151 21.03 19.96 -11.49
N SER A 152 20.91 20.54 -10.29
CA SER A 152 21.18 21.96 -10.07
C SER A 152 22.64 22.34 -10.35
N ALA A 153 23.60 21.47 -10.04
CA ALA A 153 25.01 21.68 -10.41
C ALA A 153 25.21 21.72 -11.93
N LEU A 154 24.47 20.89 -12.69
CA LEU A 154 24.46 20.91 -14.15
C LEU A 154 23.73 22.13 -14.73
N SER A 155 22.76 22.71 -14.03
CA SER A 155 22.06 23.93 -14.45
C SER A 155 22.99 25.14 -14.58
N PHE A 156 24.08 25.22 -13.79
CA PHE A 156 25.10 26.27 -13.94
C PHE A 156 25.92 26.19 -15.25
N LEU A 157 25.75 25.13 -16.05
CA LEU A 157 26.33 25.01 -17.39
C LEU A 157 25.42 25.59 -18.49
N LEU A 158 24.19 25.99 -18.14
CA LEU A 158 23.25 26.67 -19.03
C LEU A 158 23.33 28.19 -18.80
N PRO A 159 22.91 29.02 -19.77
CA PRO A 159 22.70 30.45 -19.52
C PRO A 159 21.72 30.64 -18.36
N ALA A 160 22.01 31.57 -17.45
CA ALA A 160 21.08 31.95 -16.40
C ALA A 160 19.84 32.62 -17.00
N GLU A 161 18.64 32.23 -16.58
CA GLU A 161 17.42 32.98 -16.88
C GLU A 161 17.36 34.20 -15.94
N GLU A 162 17.34 35.42 -16.50
CA GLU A 162 17.04 36.63 -15.73
C GLU A 162 15.55 36.65 -15.40
N GLY A 163 15.19 36.19 -14.19
CA GLY A 163 13.80 35.88 -13.87
C GLY A 163 13.49 35.58 -12.41
N SER A 164 13.94 36.42 -11.48
CA SER A 164 13.37 36.48 -10.14
C SER A 164 12.61 37.78 -9.94
N GLY A 165 11.46 37.72 -9.24
CA GLY A 165 10.74 38.91 -8.78
C GLY A 165 11.48 39.65 -7.67
N ASN A 166 10.77 40.47 -6.90
CA ASN A 166 11.29 41.16 -5.72
C ASN A 166 11.48 40.18 -4.53
N VAL A 167 12.37 39.19 -4.66
CA VAL A 167 12.66 38.24 -3.59
C VAL A 167 13.50 38.91 -2.51
N VAL A 168 13.09 38.80 -1.25
CA VAL A 168 13.80 39.42 -0.12
C VAL A 168 15.04 38.60 0.23
N ALA A 169 16.22 39.23 0.25
CA ALA A 169 17.46 38.54 0.59
C ALA A 169 17.53 38.22 2.11
N PRO A 170 18.29 37.19 2.53
CA PRO A 170 18.43 36.81 3.95
C PRO A 170 18.94 37.89 4.90
N ALA A 171 19.66 38.89 4.37
CA ALA A 171 20.12 40.05 5.15
C ALA A 171 19.01 41.08 5.40
N ASP A 172 18.03 41.15 4.50
CA ASP A 172 16.92 42.12 4.53
C ASP A 172 15.65 41.52 5.15
N ASN A 173 15.59 40.19 5.31
CA ASN A 173 14.50 39.48 5.99
C ASN A 173 14.80 39.30 7.49
N PRO A 174 14.25 40.13 8.41
CA PRO A 174 14.49 40.00 9.85
C PRO A 174 13.92 38.71 10.45
N ALA A 175 13.02 38.02 9.75
CA ALA A 175 12.43 36.76 10.16
C ALA A 175 13.15 35.51 9.58
N PHE A 176 14.20 35.69 8.76
CA PHE A 176 14.89 34.61 8.02
C PHE A 176 15.08 33.30 8.81
N VAL A 177 15.62 33.39 10.04
CA VAL A 177 15.88 32.20 10.88
C VAL A 177 14.57 31.52 11.32
N ALA A 178 13.53 32.28 11.64
CA ALA A 178 12.23 31.74 12.01
C ALA A 178 11.55 31.07 10.82
N SER A 179 11.54 31.71 9.65
CA SER A 179 10.98 31.14 8.41
C SER A 179 11.73 29.88 7.98
N LEU A 180 13.06 29.87 8.07
CA LEU A 180 13.88 28.68 7.76
C LEU A 180 13.56 27.52 8.71
N LEU A 181 13.40 27.77 10.01
CA LEU A 181 12.99 26.76 10.99
C LEU A 181 11.56 26.24 10.72
N VAL A 182 10.63 27.12 10.35
CA VAL A 182 9.25 26.76 9.95
C VAL A 182 9.24 25.86 8.72
N VAL A 183 10.00 26.21 7.68
CA VAL A 183 10.15 25.40 6.45
C VAL A 183 10.75 24.03 6.78
N LEU A 184 11.89 23.99 7.47
CA LEU A 184 12.59 22.74 7.81
C LEU A 184 11.76 21.84 8.73
N LEU A 185 10.91 22.40 9.60
CA LEU A 185 10.10 21.64 10.54
C LEU A 185 8.76 21.17 9.94
N LEU A 186 8.05 22.00 9.17
CA LEU A 186 6.66 21.72 8.76
C LEU A 186 6.50 21.21 7.33
N VAL A 187 7.33 21.62 6.36
CA VAL A 187 7.28 21.09 4.99
C VAL A 187 7.40 19.56 4.95
N PRO A 188 8.24 18.89 5.77
CA PRO A 188 8.28 17.43 5.86
C PRO A 188 6.94 16.77 6.21
N PHE A 189 6.08 17.45 6.98
CA PHE A 189 4.76 16.96 7.38
C PHE A 189 3.66 17.36 6.40
N GLN A 190 3.73 18.55 5.78
CA GLN A 190 2.84 18.97 4.67
C GLN A 190 2.98 18.00 3.48
N ALA A 191 4.20 17.81 2.99
CA ALA A 191 4.50 16.92 1.87
C ALA A 191 4.09 15.47 2.16
N ALA A 192 4.33 14.99 3.39
CA ALA A 192 3.83 13.70 3.83
C ALA A 192 2.29 13.63 3.85
N ALA A 193 1.61 14.64 4.39
CA ALA A 193 0.15 14.67 4.50
C ALA A 193 -0.53 14.58 3.13
N GLU A 194 -0.02 15.30 2.13
CA GLU A 194 -0.52 15.22 0.77
C GLU A 194 -0.28 13.85 0.13
N GLU A 195 0.90 13.25 0.29
CA GLU A 195 1.11 11.87 -0.16
C GLU A 195 0.17 10.88 0.53
N TYR A 196 -0.11 11.06 1.83
CA TYR A 196 -1.12 10.27 2.54
C TYR A 196 -2.55 10.49 2.01
N ILE A 197 -2.90 11.66 1.49
CA ILE A 197 -4.22 11.93 0.88
C ILE A 197 -4.28 11.45 -0.57
N PHE A 198 -3.41 11.92 -1.45
CA PHE A 198 -3.51 11.62 -2.89
C PHE A 198 -3.06 10.20 -3.20
N ARG A 199 -1.95 9.76 -2.60
CA ARG A 199 -1.34 8.45 -2.89
C ARG A 199 -1.78 7.42 -1.86
N GLY A 200 -2.04 7.79 -0.60
CA GLY A 200 -2.61 6.91 0.43
C GLY A 200 -4.13 6.71 0.28
N TYR A 201 -4.92 7.78 0.40
CA TYR A 201 -6.38 7.73 0.37
C TYR A 201 -6.96 7.57 -1.05
N LEU A 202 -6.70 8.50 -1.97
CA LEU A 202 -7.37 8.52 -3.28
C LEU A 202 -6.95 7.33 -4.16
N MET A 203 -5.66 6.99 -4.24
CA MET A 203 -5.22 5.79 -4.98
C MET A 203 -5.87 4.49 -4.45
N GLN A 204 -5.95 4.29 -3.13
CA GLN A 204 -6.60 3.09 -2.56
C GLN A 204 -8.13 3.15 -2.64
N THR A 205 -8.71 4.35 -2.76
CA THR A 205 -10.14 4.56 -3.02
C THR A 205 -10.50 4.14 -4.45
N VAL A 206 -9.80 4.68 -5.45
CA VAL A 206 -9.94 4.28 -6.85
C VAL A 206 -9.62 2.80 -7.01
N GLY A 207 -8.52 2.35 -6.41
CA GLY A 207 -8.08 0.96 -6.40
C GLY A 207 -9.02 -0.01 -5.68
N ARG A 208 -10.01 0.47 -4.91
CA ARG A 208 -11.12 -0.36 -4.40
C ARG A 208 -12.05 -0.78 -5.54
N TRP A 209 -12.48 0.21 -6.32
CA TRP A 209 -13.53 0.07 -7.34
C TRP A 209 -12.97 -0.41 -8.69
N LEU A 210 -11.77 0.05 -9.07
CA LEU A 210 -11.10 -0.26 -10.32
C LEU A 210 -9.85 -1.11 -10.07
N LYS A 211 -9.72 -2.24 -10.77
CA LYS A 211 -8.61 -3.21 -10.55
C LYS A 211 -7.27 -2.73 -11.14
N HIS A 212 -7.29 -2.10 -12.31
CA HIS A 212 -6.09 -1.76 -13.06
C HIS A 212 -5.36 -0.54 -12.47
N PRO A 213 -4.04 -0.61 -12.21
CA PRO A 213 -3.33 0.41 -11.44
C PRO A 213 -3.25 1.77 -12.14
N ALA A 214 -3.30 1.83 -13.48
CA ALA A 214 -3.28 3.11 -14.19
C ALA A 214 -4.43 4.04 -13.77
N TRP A 215 -5.63 3.51 -13.49
CA TRP A 215 -6.73 4.33 -12.96
C TRP A 215 -6.40 4.91 -11.58
N ALA A 216 -5.80 4.10 -10.71
CA ALA A 216 -5.44 4.50 -9.35
C ALA A 216 -4.27 5.51 -9.33
N ILE A 217 -3.42 5.51 -10.36
CA ILE A 217 -2.35 6.50 -10.57
C ILE A 217 -2.89 7.79 -11.20
N LEU A 218 -3.71 7.69 -12.26
CA LEU A 218 -4.08 8.83 -13.11
C LEU A 218 -5.33 9.59 -12.64
N LEU A 219 -6.36 8.92 -12.11
CA LEU A 219 -7.59 9.62 -11.69
C LEU A 219 -7.41 10.59 -10.52
N PRO A 220 -6.45 10.41 -9.58
CA PRO A 220 -6.10 11.44 -8.60
C PRO A 220 -5.33 12.64 -9.16
N VAL A 221 -4.75 12.57 -10.37
CA VAL A 221 -3.87 13.64 -10.89
C VAL A 221 -4.60 14.96 -11.12
N PRO A 222 -5.78 15.02 -11.78
CA PRO A 222 -6.52 16.28 -11.93
C PRO A 222 -6.89 16.92 -10.59
N LEU A 223 -7.21 16.11 -9.56
CA LEU A 223 -7.52 16.61 -8.22
C LEU A 223 -6.28 17.18 -7.51
N PHE A 224 -5.08 16.67 -7.81
CA PHE A 224 -3.83 17.22 -7.30
C PHE A 224 -3.47 18.54 -8.02
N VAL A 225 -3.55 18.55 -9.36
CA VAL A 225 -3.25 19.73 -10.18
C VAL A 225 -4.22 20.89 -9.88
N LEU A 226 -5.52 20.62 -9.70
CA LEU A 226 -6.50 21.66 -9.32
C LEU A 226 -6.26 22.27 -7.92
N GLY A 227 -5.43 21.65 -7.08
CA GLY A 227 -4.99 22.22 -5.80
C GLY A 227 -3.79 23.17 -5.92
N HIS A 228 -3.17 23.29 -7.09
CA HIS A 228 -1.96 24.07 -7.33
C HIS A 228 -2.23 25.18 -8.33
N ILE A 229 -2.24 26.44 -7.87
CA ILE A 229 -2.58 27.62 -8.69
C ILE A 229 -1.33 28.09 -9.44
N TYR A 230 -1.05 27.44 -10.56
CA TYR A 230 0.00 27.85 -11.52
C TYR A 230 -0.58 28.12 -12.91
N ASP A 231 0.25 28.69 -13.78
CA ASP A 231 0.04 28.67 -15.22
C ASP A 231 0.03 27.25 -15.82
N TRP A 232 -0.13 27.13 -17.13
CA TRP A 232 -0.19 25.83 -17.82
C TRP A 232 1.10 25.01 -17.70
N ALA A 233 2.27 25.66 -17.55
CA ALA A 233 3.57 24.99 -17.49
C ALA A 233 3.85 24.49 -16.07
N GLY A 234 3.52 25.27 -15.04
CA GLY A 234 3.54 24.84 -13.65
C GLY A 234 2.52 23.72 -13.39
N GLN A 235 1.29 23.84 -13.91
CA GLN A 235 0.30 22.75 -13.86
C GLN A 235 0.80 21.47 -14.55
N ALA A 236 1.51 21.58 -15.68
CA ALA A 236 2.14 20.42 -16.33
C ALA A 236 3.28 19.82 -15.49
N SER A 237 4.09 20.64 -14.81
CA SER A 237 5.13 20.20 -13.88
C SER A 237 4.53 19.43 -12.69
N VAL A 238 3.49 20.00 -12.08
CA VAL A 238 2.70 19.37 -11.00
C VAL A 238 2.06 18.05 -11.47
N ALA A 239 1.58 17.97 -12.72
CA ALA A 239 1.04 16.73 -13.29
C ALA A 239 2.12 15.65 -13.49
N VAL A 240 3.30 16.02 -14.01
CA VAL A 240 4.45 15.10 -14.17
C VAL A 240 4.91 14.56 -12.81
N PHE A 241 5.08 15.45 -11.82
CA PHE A 241 5.33 15.07 -10.43
C PHE A 241 4.26 14.10 -9.91
N ALA A 242 2.98 14.42 -10.13
CA ALA A 242 1.88 13.64 -9.59
C ALA A 242 1.80 12.21 -10.14
N ILE A 243 2.08 12.05 -11.44
CA ILE A 243 2.19 10.76 -12.12
C ILE A 243 3.41 9.98 -11.60
N ALA A 244 4.56 10.63 -11.43
CA ALA A 244 5.77 10.01 -10.92
C ALA A 244 5.62 9.52 -9.47
N ALA A 245 5.06 10.35 -8.58
CA ALA A 245 4.72 10.00 -7.20
C ALA A 245 3.73 8.81 -7.14
N GLY A 246 2.71 8.80 -8.01
CA GLY A 246 1.78 7.70 -8.15
C GLY A 246 2.44 6.40 -8.64
N TRP A 247 3.29 6.49 -9.66
CA TRP A 247 4.08 5.36 -10.16
C TRP A 247 4.96 4.78 -9.07
N LEU A 248 5.81 5.59 -8.43
CA LEU A 248 6.75 5.15 -7.39
C LEU A 248 6.04 4.51 -6.20
N THR A 249 4.87 5.04 -5.80
CA THR A 249 4.04 4.46 -4.75
C THR A 249 3.57 3.05 -5.10
N TRP A 250 2.95 2.87 -6.27
CA TRP A 250 2.51 1.55 -6.75
C TRP A 250 3.69 0.59 -6.96
N ARG A 251 4.78 1.08 -7.55
CA ARG A 251 5.95 0.33 -8.00
C ARG A 251 6.79 -0.23 -6.86
N THR A 252 6.95 0.56 -5.79
CA THR A 252 7.72 0.20 -4.59
C THR A 252 6.84 -0.34 -3.45
N GLY A 253 5.52 -0.36 -3.62
CA GLY A 253 4.58 -0.90 -2.63
C GLY A 253 4.34 0.00 -1.41
N GLY A 254 4.57 1.31 -1.50
CA GLY A 254 4.39 2.24 -0.37
C GLY A 254 4.78 3.68 -0.69
N LEU A 255 4.31 4.60 0.17
CA LEU A 255 4.42 6.05 -0.02
C LEU A 255 5.86 6.58 0.08
N GLU A 256 6.82 5.81 0.60
CA GLU A 256 8.12 6.32 1.05
C GLU A 256 8.92 7.03 -0.04
N ALA A 257 8.91 6.51 -1.28
CA ALA A 257 9.65 7.10 -2.39
C ALA A 257 8.99 8.40 -2.91
N ALA A 258 7.66 8.48 -2.84
CA ALA A 258 6.91 9.67 -3.21
C ALA A 258 7.04 10.77 -2.15
N ILE A 259 6.94 10.41 -0.86
CA ILE A 259 7.19 11.31 0.28
C ILE A 259 8.61 11.88 0.19
N ALA A 260 9.63 11.05 -0.06
CA ALA A 260 11.00 11.53 -0.23
C ALA A 260 11.16 12.57 -1.37
N LEU A 261 10.54 12.34 -2.53
CA LEU A 261 10.56 13.29 -3.64
C LEU A 261 9.84 14.60 -3.26
N HIS A 262 8.63 14.50 -2.69
CA HIS A 262 7.82 15.65 -2.29
C HIS A 262 8.54 16.51 -1.25
N ILE A 263 9.12 15.89 -0.21
CA ILE A 263 9.86 16.59 0.84
C ILE A 263 11.06 17.36 0.24
N VAL A 264 11.88 16.73 -0.61
CA VAL A 264 13.06 17.41 -1.17
C VAL A 264 12.67 18.50 -2.16
N ASN A 265 11.64 18.27 -3.00
CA ASN A 265 11.11 19.28 -3.92
C ASN A 265 10.65 20.54 -3.18
N ASN A 266 9.81 20.38 -2.15
CA ASN A 266 9.24 21.51 -1.44
C ASN A 266 10.26 22.17 -0.49
N LEU A 267 11.15 21.39 0.17
CA LEU A 267 12.24 21.99 0.95
C LEU A 267 13.19 22.82 0.08
N ALA A 268 13.40 22.43 -1.18
CA ALA A 268 14.15 23.25 -2.12
C ALA A 268 13.38 24.52 -2.51
N ALA A 269 12.10 24.41 -2.92
CA ALA A 269 11.30 25.57 -3.35
C ALA A 269 11.10 26.61 -2.22
N PHE A 270 10.61 26.19 -1.06
CA PHE A 270 10.44 27.07 0.10
C PHE A 270 11.79 27.50 0.69
N GLY A 271 12.79 26.63 0.70
CA GLY A 271 14.12 26.93 1.22
C GLY A 271 14.86 27.98 0.40
N PHE A 272 14.92 27.82 -0.92
CA PHE A 272 15.48 28.82 -1.83
C PHE A 272 14.72 30.15 -1.77
N SER A 273 13.41 30.13 -1.51
CA SER A 273 12.66 31.37 -1.31
C SER A 273 12.99 32.08 0.00
N VAL A 274 13.14 31.35 1.11
CA VAL A 274 13.71 31.92 2.36
C VAL A 274 15.16 32.41 2.15
N PHE A 275 15.92 31.82 1.21
CA PHE A 275 17.27 32.24 0.85
C PHE A 275 17.35 33.41 -0.17
N GLY A 276 16.23 33.97 -0.64
CA GLY A 276 16.23 35.05 -1.63
C GLY A 276 16.54 34.62 -3.07
N LEU A 277 16.52 33.31 -3.36
CA LEU A 277 16.95 32.71 -4.62
C LEU A 277 15.80 32.29 -5.54
N SER A 278 14.57 32.27 -5.04
CA SER A 278 13.35 31.96 -5.80
C SER A 278 12.12 32.56 -5.13
N ASP A 279 10.99 32.63 -5.83
CA ASP A 279 9.71 32.97 -5.22
C ASP A 279 8.84 31.70 -5.11
N ALA A 280 8.44 31.34 -3.90
CA ALA A 280 7.57 30.18 -3.64
C ALA A 280 6.07 30.46 -3.89
N ALA A 281 5.68 31.73 -4.04
CA ALA A 281 4.33 32.17 -4.37
C ALA A 281 4.15 32.46 -5.88
N ALA A 282 5.22 32.50 -6.67
CA ALA A 282 5.16 32.78 -8.10
C ALA A 282 4.33 31.73 -8.86
N THR A 283 3.33 32.19 -9.62
CA THR A 283 2.40 31.34 -10.37
C THR A 283 2.88 31.00 -11.78
N ASP A 284 3.81 31.80 -12.31
CA ASP A 284 4.25 31.75 -13.71
C ASP A 284 5.53 30.89 -13.82
N THR A 285 5.57 29.95 -14.77
CA THR A 285 6.62 28.92 -14.84
C THR A 285 7.27 28.89 -16.22
N SER A 286 8.60 29.10 -16.31
CA SER A 286 9.30 29.01 -17.59
C SER A 286 9.29 27.58 -18.15
N ILE A 287 9.31 27.44 -19.48
CA ILE A 287 9.41 26.13 -20.14
C ILE A 287 10.72 25.42 -19.74
N VAL A 288 11.79 26.17 -19.50
CA VAL A 288 13.07 25.66 -18.98
C VAL A 288 12.88 25.09 -17.57
N SER A 289 12.13 25.76 -16.70
CA SER A 289 11.79 25.27 -15.35
C SER A 289 10.95 23.98 -15.39
N LEU A 290 9.96 23.91 -16.28
CA LEU A 290 9.18 22.68 -16.55
C LEU A 290 10.07 21.52 -17.02
N VAL A 291 10.96 21.76 -17.99
CA VAL A 291 11.88 20.72 -18.50
C VAL A 291 12.89 20.29 -17.42
N SER A 292 13.45 21.22 -16.66
CA SER A 292 14.38 20.95 -15.56
C SER A 292 13.73 20.09 -14.46
N SER A 293 12.51 20.46 -14.04
CA SER A 293 11.68 19.68 -13.13
C SER A 293 11.42 18.26 -13.66
N ALA A 294 10.97 18.13 -14.91
CA ALA A 294 10.69 16.83 -15.53
C ALA A 294 11.94 15.94 -15.61
N VAL A 295 13.11 16.51 -15.94
CA VAL A 295 14.41 15.80 -15.95
C VAL A 295 14.82 15.35 -14.54
N MET A 296 14.68 16.22 -13.54
CA MET A 296 14.99 15.89 -12.14
C MET A 296 14.09 14.77 -11.60
N ILE A 297 12.80 14.85 -11.87
CA ILE A 297 11.81 13.82 -11.50
C ILE A 297 12.13 12.49 -12.22
N ALA A 298 12.42 12.52 -13.52
CA ALA A 298 12.77 11.33 -14.30
C ALA A 298 14.08 10.68 -13.80
N ALA A 299 15.10 11.48 -13.49
CA ALA A 299 16.36 11.01 -12.91
C ALA A 299 16.13 10.34 -11.55
N PHE A 300 15.33 10.95 -10.67
CA PHE A 300 14.97 10.35 -9.38
C PHE A 300 14.19 9.04 -9.54
N VAL A 301 13.19 8.99 -10.43
CA VAL A 301 12.44 7.76 -10.74
C VAL A 301 13.39 6.66 -11.24
N GLY A 302 14.36 6.99 -12.09
CA GLY A 302 15.39 6.06 -12.57
C GLY A 302 16.28 5.53 -11.45
N VAL A 303 16.76 6.39 -10.55
CA VAL A 303 17.57 5.99 -9.38
C VAL A 303 16.76 5.11 -8.43
N VAL A 304 15.50 5.43 -8.14
CA VAL A 304 14.63 4.60 -7.28
C VAL A 304 14.30 3.26 -7.94
N GLU A 305 14.04 3.21 -9.25
CA GLU A 305 13.90 1.96 -10.00
C GLU A 305 15.15 1.08 -9.89
N TRP A 306 16.34 1.66 -10.05
CA TRP A 306 17.62 0.95 -9.95
C TRP A 306 17.89 0.42 -8.54
N LEU A 307 17.70 1.26 -7.50
CA LEU A 307 17.79 0.86 -6.10
C LEU A 307 16.80 -0.26 -5.77
N TRP A 308 15.54 -0.12 -6.19
CA TRP A 308 14.47 -1.06 -5.89
C TRP A 308 14.64 -2.40 -6.60
N ARG A 309 15.21 -2.41 -7.81
CA ARG A 309 15.62 -3.65 -8.53
C ARG A 309 16.78 -4.39 -7.86
N ARG A 310 17.58 -3.71 -7.04
CA ARG A 310 18.65 -4.31 -6.20
C ARG A 310 18.18 -4.69 -4.79
N GLY A 311 16.97 -4.29 -4.40
CA GLY A 311 16.37 -4.57 -3.09
C GLY A 311 15.58 -5.89 -3.05
N ASP A 312 14.70 -6.03 -2.05
CA ASP A 312 13.87 -7.23 -1.88
C ASP A 312 12.70 -7.34 -2.89
N GLY A 313 12.44 -6.29 -3.67
CA GLY A 313 11.40 -6.22 -4.69
C GLY A 313 9.96 -6.34 -4.18
N ARG A 314 9.72 -6.31 -2.86
CA ARG A 314 8.42 -6.68 -2.26
C ARG A 314 7.36 -5.60 -2.45
N ARG A 315 6.71 -5.62 -3.62
CA ARG A 315 5.64 -4.70 -4.04
C ARG A 315 4.20 -5.18 -3.75
N THR A 316 4.00 -6.40 -3.26
CA THR A 316 2.69 -6.96 -2.89
C THR A 316 2.71 -7.63 -1.51
N VAL A 317 1.53 -7.77 -0.89
CA VAL A 317 1.32 -8.59 0.32
C VAL A 317 0.19 -9.60 0.09
N ARG A 318 0.45 -10.90 0.30
CA ARG A 318 -0.59 -11.92 0.20
C ARG A 318 -1.55 -11.80 1.38
N LEU A 319 -2.84 -11.59 1.10
CA LEU A 319 -3.87 -11.60 2.12
C LEU A 319 -4.44 -13.00 2.29
N THR A 320 -3.98 -13.73 3.31
CA THR A 320 -4.63 -14.97 3.72
C THR A 320 -6.06 -14.66 4.17
N PRO A 321 -7.08 -15.40 3.68
CA PRO A 321 -8.38 -15.46 4.35
C PRO A 321 -8.19 -15.88 5.82
N PRO A 322 -9.10 -15.51 6.75
CA PRO A 322 -9.18 -16.24 8.01
C PRO A 322 -9.43 -17.73 7.69
N PRO A 323 -8.86 -18.68 8.45
CA PRO A 323 -9.15 -20.10 8.25
C PRO A 323 -10.66 -20.31 8.36
N GLU A 324 -11.21 -21.15 7.49
CA GLU A 324 -12.61 -21.50 7.54
C GLU A 324 -12.89 -22.20 8.89
N PRO A 325 -13.98 -21.86 9.62
CA PRO A 325 -14.27 -22.51 10.88
C PRO A 325 -14.49 -23.99 10.61
N VAL A 326 -13.57 -24.84 11.13
CA VAL A 326 -13.63 -26.29 10.95
C VAL A 326 -14.99 -26.76 11.41
N HIS A 327 -15.84 -27.13 10.45
CA HIS A 327 -17.17 -27.62 10.73
C HIS A 327 -17.01 -29.09 11.16
N VAL A 328 -16.59 -29.28 12.41
CA VAL A 328 -16.60 -30.58 13.06
C VAL A 328 -18.05 -31.08 12.96
N PRO A 329 -18.34 -32.13 12.16
CA PRO A 329 -19.70 -32.63 12.08
C PRO A 329 -20.10 -33.05 13.49
N ALA A 330 -21.29 -32.64 13.92
CA ALA A 330 -21.77 -32.97 15.26
C ALA A 330 -21.70 -34.49 15.42
N ALA A 331 -20.77 -34.95 16.28
CA ALA A 331 -20.48 -36.36 16.41
C ALA A 331 -21.78 -37.09 16.75
N TYR A 332 -22.20 -38.00 15.86
CA TYR A 332 -23.48 -38.70 16.01
C TYR A 332 -23.55 -39.28 17.41
N ALA A 333 -24.46 -38.75 18.23
CA ALA A 333 -24.58 -39.15 19.61
C ALA A 333 -25.04 -40.61 19.63
N TYR A 334 -24.09 -41.52 19.88
CA TYR A 334 -24.39 -42.93 20.06
C TYR A 334 -25.49 -43.06 21.11
N PRO A 335 -26.57 -43.83 20.84
CA PRO A 335 -27.64 -43.99 21.82
C PRO A 335 -27.05 -44.59 23.10
N PRO A 336 -27.47 -44.11 24.29
CA PRO A 336 -26.89 -44.54 25.55
C PRO A 336 -27.06 -46.05 25.73
N VAL A 337 -25.94 -46.75 25.87
CA VAL A 337 -25.90 -48.21 26.06
C VAL A 337 -26.33 -48.53 27.49
N TYR A 338 -27.62 -48.78 27.67
CA TYR A 338 -28.15 -49.31 28.93
C TYR A 338 -27.74 -50.78 29.11
N GLY A 339 -27.14 -51.10 30.27
CA GLY A 339 -27.01 -52.49 30.73
C GLY A 339 -25.61 -53.13 30.66
N GLN A 340 -24.56 -52.45 31.11
CA GLN A 340 -23.34 -53.15 31.55
C GLN A 340 -23.34 -53.30 33.08
N PRO A 341 -23.04 -54.50 33.63
CA PRO A 341 -22.97 -54.72 35.08
C PRO A 341 -21.67 -54.13 35.68
N PRO A 342 -21.64 -53.79 36.98
CA PRO A 342 -20.46 -53.18 37.60
C PRO A 342 -19.27 -54.15 37.68
N VAL A 343 -18.11 -53.75 37.15
CA VAL A 343 -16.84 -54.43 37.36
C VAL A 343 -16.18 -53.89 38.64
N TYR A 344 -15.91 -54.75 39.60
CA TYR A 344 -15.33 -54.35 40.89
C TYR A 344 -13.78 -54.35 40.86
N GLY A 345 -13.18 -53.26 41.36
CA GLY A 345 -11.86 -53.28 42.00
C GLY A 345 -10.67 -52.74 41.19
N GLN A 346 -10.45 -51.42 41.24
CA GLN A 346 -9.13 -50.79 41.09
C GLN A 346 -9.04 -49.54 42.01
N PRO A 347 -7.83 -49.13 42.46
CA PRO A 347 -7.66 -47.94 43.31
C PRO A 347 -7.68 -46.60 42.51
N PRO A 348 -8.32 -45.53 43.02
CA PRO A 348 -8.52 -44.23 42.32
C PRO A 348 -7.28 -43.28 42.22
N VAL A 349 -7.44 -41.98 41.91
CA VAL A 349 -6.36 -41.00 41.56
C VAL A 349 -6.52 -39.62 42.27
N TYR A 350 -5.44 -38.95 42.75
CA TYR A 350 -5.48 -37.90 43.82
C TYR A 350 -5.04 -36.45 43.49
N GLY A 351 -5.31 -35.84 42.32
CA GLY A 351 -4.86 -34.44 42.17
C GLY A 351 -5.33 -33.59 40.99
N GLN A 352 -6.38 -32.80 41.20
CA GLN A 352 -6.63 -31.49 40.56
C GLN A 352 -7.34 -30.56 41.56
N PRO A 353 -7.10 -29.23 41.55
CA PRO A 353 -7.85 -28.29 42.39
C PRO A 353 -9.30 -28.10 41.88
N PRO A 354 -10.30 -27.85 42.75
CA PRO A 354 -11.69 -27.72 42.32
C PRO A 354 -11.96 -26.46 41.47
N VAL A 355 -12.79 -26.60 40.44
CA VAL A 355 -13.43 -25.47 39.75
C VAL A 355 -14.63 -25.01 40.57
N TYR A 356 -14.71 -23.72 40.90
CA TYR A 356 -15.88 -23.15 41.59
C TYR A 356 -17.13 -23.25 40.70
N GLY A 357 -18.22 -23.82 41.21
CA GLY A 357 -19.54 -23.76 40.56
C GLY A 357 -20.48 -24.96 40.72
N GLN A 358 -20.09 -26.05 41.39
CA GLN A 358 -20.95 -27.24 41.59
C GLN A 358 -21.09 -27.63 43.07
N PRO A 359 -22.25 -28.16 43.51
CA PRO A 359 -22.44 -28.66 44.87
C PRO A 359 -21.67 -29.98 45.11
N PRO A 360 -21.28 -30.32 46.36
CA PRO A 360 -20.50 -31.51 46.63
C PRO A 360 -21.34 -32.79 46.50
N VAL A 361 -20.91 -33.73 45.65
CA VAL A 361 -21.40 -35.11 45.69
C VAL A 361 -20.70 -35.83 46.83
N TYR A 362 -21.44 -36.21 47.87
CA TYR A 362 -20.89 -36.96 49.00
C TYR A 362 -20.64 -38.42 48.63
N GLY A 363 -19.41 -38.91 48.85
CA GLY A 363 -19.15 -40.33 49.11
C GLY A 363 -18.38 -41.16 48.07
N GLN A 364 -17.19 -40.71 47.60
CA GLN A 364 -16.13 -41.62 47.14
C GLN A 364 -14.72 -41.10 47.54
N PRO A 365 -13.74 -41.96 47.88
CA PRO A 365 -12.35 -41.58 48.24
C PRO A 365 -11.33 -41.71 47.08
N PRO A 366 -10.14 -41.07 47.12
CA PRO A 366 -9.10 -41.13 46.07
C PRO A 366 -7.80 -41.93 46.46
N VAL A 367 -6.95 -42.35 45.47
CA VAL A 367 -5.63 -43.08 45.60
C VAL A 367 -4.67 -42.59 44.46
N TYR A 368 -3.70 -43.32 43.88
CA TYR A 368 -2.91 -42.83 42.69
C TYR A 368 -2.40 -43.91 41.70
N GLY A 369 -2.41 -43.58 40.39
CA GLY A 369 -1.84 -44.38 39.25
C GLY A 369 -2.71 -44.29 37.98
N GLN A 370 -2.31 -44.60 36.73
CA GLN A 370 -1.13 -45.33 36.20
C GLN A 370 -0.90 -44.98 34.67
N PRO A 371 0.12 -45.51 33.95
CA PRO A 371 0.79 -44.89 32.79
C PRO A 371 0.22 -45.29 31.39
N PRO A 372 0.72 -44.72 30.25
CA PRO A 372 0.04 -44.85 28.95
C PRO A 372 0.26 -46.20 28.26
N VAL A 373 -0.82 -46.72 27.65
CA VAL A 373 -0.79 -47.93 26.82
C VAL A 373 -0.43 -47.56 25.38
N TYR A 374 0.69 -48.10 24.89
CA TYR A 374 1.01 -48.10 23.46
C TYR A 374 0.34 -49.28 22.75
N GLY A 375 -0.25 -49.02 21.58
CA GLY A 375 -0.59 -50.04 20.58
C GLY A 375 -2.08 -50.33 20.38
N GLN A 376 -2.63 -49.77 19.29
CA GLN A 376 -3.51 -50.42 18.30
C GLN A 376 -3.25 -49.67 16.96
N PRO A 377 -3.50 -50.27 15.76
CA PRO A 377 -3.05 -49.69 14.49
C PRO A 377 -3.78 -48.40 14.08
N LEU A 378 -3.11 -47.55 13.29
CA LEU A 378 -3.83 -46.61 12.44
C LEU A 378 -4.55 -47.40 11.35
N VAL A 379 -5.88 -47.26 11.29
CA VAL A 379 -6.66 -47.55 10.08
C VAL A 379 -6.56 -46.31 9.19
N ASP A 380 -6.06 -46.48 7.97
CA ASP A 380 -5.65 -45.39 7.08
C ASP A 380 -6.80 -44.89 6.18
N PRO A 381 -7.19 -43.60 6.24
CA PRO A 381 -8.10 -42.98 5.29
C PRO A 381 -7.33 -42.22 4.19
N THR A 382 -6.89 -42.96 3.18
CA THR A 382 -6.81 -42.61 1.74
C THR A 382 -6.96 -41.13 1.31
N PRO A 383 -6.14 -40.66 0.35
CA PRO A 383 -4.75 -40.26 0.53
C PRO A 383 -4.60 -38.72 0.49
N THR A 384 -3.50 -38.18 1.04
CA THR A 384 -3.07 -36.81 0.73
C THR A 384 -2.77 -36.63 -0.76
N PRO A 385 -3.09 -35.47 -1.37
CA PRO A 385 -2.55 -35.11 -2.68
C PRO A 385 -1.01 -35.15 -2.66
N ALA A 386 -0.41 -35.65 -3.74
CA ALA A 386 1.04 -35.79 -3.84
C ALA A 386 1.74 -34.41 -3.71
N PRO A 387 2.96 -34.36 -3.14
CA PRO A 387 3.82 -33.19 -3.22
C PRO A 387 4.09 -32.77 -4.68
N TYR A 388 4.46 -31.51 -4.85
CA TYR A 388 4.84 -30.97 -6.16
C TYR A 388 6.24 -31.48 -6.56
N ASP A 389 6.30 -32.48 -7.44
CA ASP A 389 7.55 -33.04 -8.02
C ASP A 389 8.16 -32.17 -9.14
N GLY A 390 7.76 -30.90 -9.23
CA GLY A 390 8.42 -29.94 -10.13
C GLY A 390 9.70 -29.35 -9.52
N PRO A 391 10.61 -28.78 -10.35
CA PRO A 391 11.81 -28.13 -9.85
C PRO A 391 11.46 -26.96 -8.90
N PRO A 392 12.29 -26.67 -7.88
CA PRO A 392 11.95 -25.75 -6.80
C PRO A 392 11.62 -24.35 -7.32
N LEU A 393 10.38 -23.90 -7.06
CA LEU A 393 9.85 -22.62 -7.51
C LEU A 393 10.67 -21.44 -6.94
N GLN A 394 11.45 -20.79 -7.82
CA GLN A 394 12.33 -19.71 -7.41
C GLN A 394 11.51 -18.47 -7.00
N PRO A 395 11.79 -17.81 -5.85
CA PRO A 395 10.88 -16.80 -5.26
C PRO A 395 10.64 -15.48 -6.02
N HIS A 396 11.10 -15.33 -7.27
CA HIS A 396 11.23 -14.04 -7.95
C HIS A 396 10.61 -13.97 -9.36
N GLN A 397 9.89 -15.01 -9.82
CA GLN A 397 9.06 -14.91 -11.03
C GLN A 397 7.66 -14.37 -10.69
N ALA A 398 7.52 -13.04 -10.78
CA ALA A 398 6.21 -12.42 -11.02
C ALA A 398 5.91 -12.48 -12.53
N PRO A 399 4.64 -12.70 -12.95
CA PRO A 399 4.27 -12.69 -14.37
C PRO A 399 4.72 -11.44 -15.10
N ARG A 400 5.13 -11.60 -16.36
CA ARG A 400 5.47 -10.46 -17.24
C ARG A 400 4.19 -9.87 -17.82
N TRP A 401 4.27 -8.64 -18.32
CA TRP A 401 3.14 -8.00 -19.00
C TRP A 401 2.80 -8.79 -20.28
N GLY A 402 1.57 -9.29 -20.38
CA GLY A 402 1.03 -9.95 -21.59
C GLY A 402 0.21 -11.23 -21.34
N GLU A 403 0.48 -11.96 -20.26
CA GLU A 403 -0.02 -13.35 -20.04
C GLU A 403 -1.51 -13.47 -19.62
N TYR A 404 -2.36 -12.49 -19.96
CA TYR A 404 -3.78 -12.45 -19.62
C TYR A 404 -4.68 -12.23 -20.84
N ALA A 405 -4.66 -13.20 -21.77
CA ALA A 405 -5.76 -13.46 -22.69
C ALA A 405 -6.45 -14.77 -22.23
N PRO A 406 -7.72 -14.74 -21.78
CA PRO A 406 -8.43 -15.98 -21.50
C PRO A 406 -8.74 -16.71 -22.80
N ALA A 407 -8.33 -17.98 -22.91
CA ALA A 407 -8.86 -18.87 -23.94
C ALA A 407 -10.36 -19.10 -23.67
N PRO A 408 -11.22 -19.11 -24.70
CA PRO A 408 -12.65 -19.35 -24.52
C PRO A 408 -12.93 -20.77 -24.02
N ASP A 409 -13.90 -20.92 -23.11
CA ASP A 409 -14.19 -22.17 -22.42
C ASP A 409 -14.62 -23.29 -23.39
N ALA A 410 -13.96 -24.45 -23.29
CA ALA A 410 -14.37 -25.67 -23.98
C ALA A 410 -15.53 -26.34 -23.22
N THR A 411 -16.73 -26.32 -23.79
CA THR A 411 -17.91 -26.99 -23.24
C THR A 411 -17.76 -28.53 -23.30
N PRO A 412 -17.97 -29.27 -22.21
CA PRO A 412 -17.86 -30.73 -22.21
C PRO A 412 -19.08 -31.39 -22.89
N THR A 413 -18.82 -32.22 -23.90
CA THR A 413 -19.81 -33.14 -24.49
C THR A 413 -19.82 -34.49 -23.74
N PRO A 414 -20.99 -35.08 -23.45
CA PRO A 414 -21.08 -36.42 -22.87
C PRO A 414 -20.88 -37.55 -23.90
N ASP A 415 -20.85 -38.78 -23.37
CA ASP A 415 -21.04 -40.07 -24.06
C ASP A 415 -20.01 -40.56 -25.09
N SER A 416 -19.03 -41.35 -24.62
CA SER A 416 -18.71 -42.69 -25.17
C SER A 416 -17.75 -43.48 -24.25
N PRO A 417 -17.74 -44.84 -24.30
CA PRO A 417 -17.28 -45.67 -23.16
C PRO A 417 -15.80 -46.06 -23.15
N SER A 418 -15.34 -46.51 -21.99
CA SER A 418 -13.99 -47.02 -21.71
C SER A 418 -13.71 -48.39 -22.36
N PRO A 419 -12.49 -48.62 -22.88
CA PRO A 419 -11.96 -49.96 -23.09
C PRO A 419 -11.22 -50.49 -21.83
N SER A 420 -11.37 -51.80 -21.58
CA SER A 420 -10.68 -52.55 -20.51
C SER A 420 -9.20 -52.83 -20.85
N PRO A 421 -8.33 -53.18 -19.87
CA PRO A 421 -6.90 -53.33 -20.10
C PRO A 421 -6.51 -54.63 -20.83
N SER A 422 -5.33 -54.63 -21.45
CA SER A 422 -4.67 -55.79 -22.06
C SER A 422 -3.15 -55.71 -21.89
N ASP A 423 -2.50 -56.84 -21.59
CA ASP A 423 -1.08 -56.96 -21.23
C ASP A 423 -0.09 -56.89 -22.41
N GLY A 424 1.20 -56.69 -22.09
CA GLY A 424 2.27 -57.49 -22.70
C GLY A 424 3.45 -56.79 -23.41
N GLY A 425 4.67 -57.01 -22.89
CA GLY A 425 5.97 -56.87 -23.60
C GLY A 425 6.54 -55.46 -23.71
N SER A 426 7.81 -55.11 -23.43
CA SER A 426 9.15 -55.77 -23.38
C SER A 426 10.00 -55.66 -24.66
N GLY A 427 11.13 -54.94 -24.59
CA GLY A 427 12.15 -54.80 -25.64
C GLY A 427 12.77 -53.39 -25.64
N SER A 428 14.04 -53.22 -25.21
CA SER A 428 15.25 -53.21 -26.05
C SER A 428 15.33 -51.97 -26.96
N MET A 429 16.08 -50.93 -26.58
CA MET A 429 17.52 -50.76 -26.86
C MET A 429 17.89 -50.80 -28.35
N GLY A 430 18.48 -49.71 -28.85
CA GLY A 430 19.12 -49.59 -30.16
C GLY A 430 19.60 -48.15 -30.40
N SER A 431 20.91 -47.96 -30.60
CA SER A 431 21.49 -46.71 -31.10
C SER A 431 21.45 -46.67 -32.64
N ASP A 432 21.66 -45.51 -33.24
CA ASP A 432 22.85 -45.25 -34.07
C ASP A 432 22.88 -43.81 -34.61
N ALA A 433 24.01 -43.41 -35.21
CA ALA A 433 24.25 -42.08 -35.71
C ALA A 433 25.07 -42.10 -37.02
N GLY A 434 24.88 -41.08 -37.86
CA GLY A 434 25.70 -40.82 -39.05
C GLY A 434 24.93 -40.87 -40.37
N GLY A 435 25.28 -39.98 -41.31
CA GLY A 435 24.67 -39.90 -42.65
C GLY A 435 24.85 -38.53 -43.29
N THR A 436 25.91 -38.35 -44.08
CA THR A 436 26.28 -37.07 -44.71
C THR A 436 26.25 -37.11 -46.24
N GLY A 437 25.70 -36.04 -46.84
CA GLY A 437 25.76 -35.64 -48.26
C GLY A 437 24.98 -34.31 -48.37
N GLY A 438 25.35 -33.28 -49.13
CA GLY A 438 26.13 -33.25 -50.38
C GLY A 438 25.17 -33.29 -51.57
N SER A 439 25.17 -32.38 -52.54
CA SER A 439 25.85 -31.09 -52.72
C SER A 439 25.12 -30.30 -53.85
N ASP A 440 25.71 -29.22 -54.36
CA ASP A 440 25.28 -28.46 -55.56
C ASP A 440 24.02 -27.57 -55.38
N GLY A 441 23.91 -26.37 -55.96
CA GLY A 441 24.92 -25.54 -56.67
C GLY A 441 24.27 -24.30 -57.33
N GLY A 442 25.08 -23.30 -57.71
CA GLY A 442 24.69 -22.31 -58.74
C GLY A 442 24.30 -20.87 -58.34
N SER A 443 25.31 -19.99 -58.26
CA SER A 443 25.43 -18.72 -59.02
C SER A 443 24.45 -17.53 -58.88
N SER A 444 25.07 -16.34 -58.75
CA SER A 444 24.65 -15.00 -59.25
C SER A 444 23.62 -14.14 -58.49
N GLY A 445 23.82 -12.81 -58.56
CA GLY A 445 22.93 -11.77 -58.01
C GLY A 445 23.69 -10.67 -57.25
N SER A 446 23.94 -9.52 -57.90
CA SER A 446 24.56 -8.31 -57.30
C SER A 446 23.74 -7.04 -57.59
N SER A 447 24.19 -5.88 -57.10
CA SER A 447 23.50 -4.56 -57.01
C SER A 447 22.32 -4.52 -56.01
N SER A 448 22.09 -3.52 -55.15
CA SER A 448 22.55 -2.12 -54.92
C SER A 448 21.63 -1.00 -55.45
N SER A 449 21.47 0.05 -54.63
CA SER A 449 20.58 1.23 -54.81
C SER A 449 19.07 0.89 -54.73
N ASP A 450 18.20 1.76 -54.22
CA ASP A 450 18.42 3.12 -53.69
C ASP A 450 18.29 3.19 -52.15
#